data_AF-A0A3C0ZVH3-F1
#
_entry.id   AF-A0A3C0ZVH3-F1
#
_cell.length_a   1.000
_cell.length_b   1.000
_cell.length_c   1.000
_cell.angle_alpha   90.00
_cell.angle_beta   90.00
_cell.angle_gamma   90.00
#
_symmetry.space_group_name_H-M   'P 1'
#
loop_
_entity.id
_entity.type
_entity.pdbx_description
1 polymer ?
#
loop_
_entity_poly.entity_id
_entity_poly.type
_entity_poly.pdbx_seq_one_letter_code
_entity_poly.pdbx_strand_id
1 'polypeptide(L)'
;ENSQLPAFTYLAVNMYWQELSLALPGLPRYYIWKVFMDTETEEGFLAEPLTVPDQDNVNVSPRSVQILQAVFDMEEFLRREKIKEME
;
A
#
# COMPACT_ATOMS: atom_id res chain seq x y z
N GLU A 1 8.79 3.22 23.63
CA GLU A 1 7.59 3.97 23.22
C GLU A 1 7.66 4.13 21.71
N ASN A 2 6.80 3.43 20.97
CA ASN A 2 6.86 3.38 19.50
C ASN A 2 6.36 4.70 18.92
N SER A 3 7.27 5.59 18.56
CA SER A 3 7.01 6.78 17.77
C SER A 3 6.72 6.39 16.31
N GLN A 4 5.56 5.80 16.05
CA GLN A 4 5.08 5.54 14.69
C GLN A 4 4.29 6.76 14.23
N LEU A 5 4.91 7.60 13.40
CA LEU A 5 4.25 8.66 12.65
C LEU A 5 3.00 8.09 11.94
N PRO A 6 1.90 8.86 11.81
CA PRO A 6 0.65 8.34 11.28
C PRO A 6 0.85 7.79 9.85
N ALA A 7 0.86 6.47 9.74
CA ALA A 7 0.87 5.75 8.47
C ALA A 7 -0.56 5.80 7.90
N PHE A 8 -0.75 6.53 6.81
CA PHE A 8 -2.05 6.62 6.14
C PHE A 8 -2.58 5.19 5.91
N THR A 9 -3.83 4.95 6.31
CA THR A 9 -4.50 3.67 6.10
C THR A 9 -5.64 3.88 5.12
N TYR A 10 -5.75 2.98 4.15
CA TYR A 10 -6.81 2.97 3.15
C TYR A 10 -7.58 1.65 3.24
N LEU A 11 -8.90 1.74 3.38
CA LEU A 11 -9.79 0.59 3.43
C LEU A 11 -10.47 0.45 2.07
N ALA A 12 -10.10 -0.59 1.33
CA ALA A 12 -10.66 -0.90 0.04
C ALA A 12 -11.74 -1.98 0.21
N VAL A 13 -12.98 -1.69 -0.18
CA VAL A 13 -14.13 -2.59 0.01
C VAL A 13 -14.78 -2.87 -1.33
N ASN A 14 -14.86 -4.13 -1.71
CA ASN A 14 -15.63 -4.56 -2.86
C ASN A 14 -16.79 -5.47 -2.43
N MET A 15 -18.00 -4.89 -2.35
CA MET A 15 -19.23 -5.67 -2.11
C MET A 15 -19.90 -6.15 -3.41
N TYR A 16 -19.32 -5.84 -4.57
CA TYR A 16 -19.84 -6.19 -5.87
C TYR A 16 -19.42 -7.61 -6.30
N TRP A 17 -20.05 -8.13 -7.36
CA TRP A 17 -19.81 -9.48 -7.85
C TRP A 17 -18.68 -9.58 -8.89
N GLN A 18 -18.10 -8.44 -9.30
CA GLN A 18 -16.93 -8.35 -10.18
C GLN A 18 -15.79 -7.64 -9.45
N GLU A 19 -14.57 -7.82 -9.96
CA GLU A 19 -13.37 -7.14 -9.46
C GLU A 19 -13.51 -5.62 -9.56
N LEU A 20 -13.17 -4.96 -8.45
CA LEU A 20 -12.97 -3.53 -8.22
C LEU A 20 -11.59 -3.06 -8.65
N SER A 21 -11.43 -2.12 -9.61
CA SER A 21 -10.22 -1.30 -9.65
C SER A 21 -10.51 0.05 -9.01
N LEU A 22 -9.87 0.32 -7.86
CA LEU A 22 -10.13 1.50 -7.04
C LEU A 22 -8.93 2.43 -7.07
N ALA A 23 -9.17 3.72 -7.36
CA ALA A 23 -8.13 4.73 -7.32
C ALA A 23 -7.60 4.94 -5.89
N LEU A 24 -6.28 4.93 -5.74
CA LEU A 24 -5.59 5.22 -4.50
C LEU A 24 -5.29 6.72 -4.40
N PRO A 25 -5.38 7.31 -3.19
CA PRO A 25 -4.97 8.69 -3.01
C PRO A 25 -3.46 8.81 -3.14
N GLY A 26 -3.02 9.88 -3.80
CA GLY A 26 -1.60 10.20 -3.94
C GLY A 26 -0.91 10.35 -2.58
N LEU A 27 0.31 9.81 -2.50
CA LEU A 27 1.10 9.80 -1.27
C LEU A 27 2.16 10.91 -1.24
N PRO A 28 2.60 11.32 -0.03
CA PRO A 28 3.80 12.13 0.10
C PRO A 28 5.02 11.43 -0.51
N ARG A 29 6.06 12.20 -0.84
CA ARG A 29 7.29 11.68 -1.43
C ARG A 29 7.89 10.57 -0.56
N TYR A 30 8.38 9.52 -1.21
CA TYR A 30 8.99 8.35 -0.57
C TYR A 30 8.03 7.51 0.28
N TYR A 31 6.72 7.66 0.11
CA TYR A 31 5.76 6.70 0.65
C TYR A 31 5.20 5.85 -0.49
N ILE A 32 4.95 4.58 -0.16
CA ILE A 32 4.31 3.61 -1.05
C ILE A 32 3.18 2.89 -0.32
N TRP A 33 2.14 2.52 -1.05
CA TRP A 33 1.08 1.66 -0.60
C TRP A 33 1.52 0.20 -0.55
N LYS A 34 1.23 -0.45 0.57
CA LYS A 34 1.31 -1.90 0.73
C LYS A 34 0.00 -2.47 1.23
N VAL A 35 -0.38 -3.65 0.73
CA VAL A 35 -1.50 -4.45 1.23
C VAL A 35 -1.06 -5.15 2.51
N PHE A 36 -1.80 -4.92 3.58
CA PHE A 36 -1.55 -5.48 4.91
C PHE A 36 -2.53 -6.61 5.26
N MET A 37 -3.73 -6.52 4.71
CA MET A 37 -4.80 -7.49 4.88
C MET A 37 -5.58 -7.58 3.58
N ASP A 38 -5.97 -8.80 3.23
CA ASP A 38 -6.85 -9.11 2.12
C ASP A 38 -7.73 -10.30 2.52
N THR A 39 -9.05 -10.10 2.59
CA THR A 39 -9.97 -11.18 2.97
C THR A 39 -10.18 -12.23 1.88
N GLU A 40 -9.64 -12.02 0.67
CA GLU A 40 -9.60 -13.08 -0.35
C GLU A 40 -8.59 -14.19 0.02
N THR A 41 -7.51 -13.86 0.74
CA THR A 41 -6.49 -14.84 1.11
C THR A 41 -6.92 -15.67 2.32
N GLU A 42 -6.36 -16.87 2.47
CA GLU A 42 -6.70 -17.76 3.59
C GLU A 42 -6.27 -17.18 4.95
N GLU A 43 -5.18 -16.42 4.97
CA GLU A 43 -4.64 -15.81 6.19
C GLU A 43 -5.41 -14.57 6.63
N GLY A 44 -6.04 -13.85 5.69
CA GLY A 44 -6.63 -12.54 5.90
C GLY A 44 -5.57 -11.47 6.13
N PHE A 45 -4.83 -11.54 7.25
CA PHE A 45 -3.69 -10.68 7.53
C PHE A 45 -2.40 -11.28 6.99
N LEU A 46 -1.70 -10.51 6.16
CA LEU A 46 -0.47 -10.97 5.52
C LEU A 46 0.69 -10.88 6.52
N ALA A 47 1.45 -11.97 6.66
CA ALA A 47 2.65 -11.99 7.48
C ALA A 47 3.71 -10.98 6.98
N GLU A 48 3.78 -10.82 5.65
CA GLU A 48 4.61 -9.82 4.98
C GLU A 48 3.72 -8.95 4.08
N PRO A 49 3.63 -7.63 4.32
CA PRO A 49 2.83 -6.73 3.49
C PRO A 49 3.33 -6.68 2.05
N LEU A 50 2.41 -6.84 1.09
CA LEU A 50 2.72 -6.85 -0.34
C LEU A 50 2.71 -5.44 -0.91
N THR A 51 3.74 -5.07 -1.67
CA THR A 51 3.76 -3.79 -2.39
C THR A 51 2.69 -3.78 -3.48
N VAL A 52 1.85 -2.74 -3.52
CA VAL A 52 0.89 -2.58 -4.61
C VAL A 52 1.67 -2.29 -5.90
N PRO A 53 1.50 -3.05 -7.00
CA PRO A 53 2.28 -2.83 -8.21
C PRO A 53 2.00 -1.48 -8.88
N ASP A 54 0.72 -1.09 -8.93
CA ASP A 54 0.27 0.22 -9.38
C ASP A 54 -0.01 1.10 -8.15
N GLN A 55 0.80 2.13 -7.93
CA GLN A 55 0.65 3.00 -6.75
C GLN A 55 -0.53 3.97 -6.85
N ASP A 56 -1.21 4.02 -8.01
CA ASP A 56 -2.38 4.86 -8.26
C ASP A 56 -3.70 4.07 -8.20
N ASN A 57 -3.67 2.74 -8.26
CA ASN A 57 -4.87 1.89 -8.21
C ASN A 57 -4.64 0.57 -7.47
N VAL A 58 -5.69 0.04 -6.86
CA VAL A 58 -5.69 -1.31 -6.28
C VAL A 58 -6.83 -2.15 -6.86
N ASN A 59 -6.54 -3.41 -7.18
CA ASN A 59 -7.55 -4.38 -7.57
C ASN A 59 -8.05 -5.14 -6.34
N VAL A 60 -9.38 -5.16 -6.18
CA VAL A 60 -10.07 -5.79 -5.05
C VAL A 60 -11.03 -6.83 -5.59
N SER A 61 -10.81 -8.08 -5.23
CA SER A 61 -11.62 -9.21 -5.71
C SER A 61 -13.10 -9.12 -5.30
N PRO A 62 -13.99 -9.84 -6.01
CA PRO A 62 -15.42 -9.81 -5.69
C PRO A 62 -15.68 -10.20 -4.23
N ARG A 63 -16.51 -9.42 -3.53
CA ARG A 63 -16.93 -9.69 -2.15
C ARG A 63 -15.77 -9.77 -1.15
N SER A 64 -14.69 -9.02 -1.37
CA SER A 64 -13.55 -8.96 -0.46
C SER A 64 -13.26 -7.54 0.04
N VAL A 65 -12.41 -7.47 1.05
CA VAL A 65 -11.91 -6.25 1.67
C VAL A 65 -10.40 -6.33 1.73
N GLN A 66 -9.72 -5.22 1.43
CA GLN A 66 -8.29 -5.06 1.65
C GLN A 66 -8.03 -3.86 2.57
N ILE A 67 -7.01 -3.98 3.42
CA ILE A 67 -6.44 -2.86 4.17
C ILE A 67 -5.06 -2.57 3.61
N LEU A 68 -4.86 -1.34 3.19
CA LEU A 68 -3.58 -0.83 2.71
C LEU A 68 -3.01 0.16 3.71
N GLN A 69 -1.69 0.18 3.81
CA GLN A 69 -0.96 1.16 4.61
C GLN A 69 0.13 1.82 3.77
N ALA A 70 0.27 3.14 3.95
CA ALA A 70 1.37 3.90 3.40
C ALA A 70 2.60 3.71 4.28
N VAL A 71 3.66 3.15 3.70
CA VAL A 71 4.94 2.93 4.37
C VAL A 71 6.02 3.77 3.72
N PHE A 72 6.96 4.26 4.52
CA PHE A 72 8.11 4.99 4.01
C PHE A 72 9.05 4.01 3.28
N ASP A 73 9.34 4.30 2.02
CA ASP A 73 10.29 3.57 1.20
C ASP A 73 11.70 4.13 1.40
N MET A 74 12.40 3.55 2.38
CA MET A 74 13.78 3.90 2.70
C MET A 74 14.74 3.62 1.53
N GLU A 75 14.47 2.61 0.71
CA GLU A 75 15.34 2.25 -0.41
C GLU A 75 15.29 3.31 -1.51
N GLU A 76 14.08 3.74 -1.88
CA GLU A 76 13.89 4.81 -2.86
C GLU A 76 14.42 6.15 -2.34
N PHE A 77 14.23 6.45 -1.05
CA PHE A 77 14.84 7.62 -0.42
C PHE A 77 16.37 7.61 -0.58
N LEU A 78 17.04 6.55 -0.13
CA LEU A 78 18.49 6.42 -0.19
C LEU A 78 19.01 6.45 -1.63
N ARG A 79 18.29 5.81 -2.56
CA ARG A 79 18.63 5.82 -3.99
C ARG A 79 18.65 7.24 -4.54
N ARG A 80 17.64 8.05 -4.24
CA ARG A 80 17.55 9.43 -4.74
C ARG A 80 18.55 10.37 -4.10
N GLU A 81 18.82 10.23 -2.80
CA GLU A 81 19.82 11.07 -2.14
C GLU A 81 21.24 10.76 -2.65
N LYS A 82 21.57 9.48 -2.88
CA LYS A 82 22.86 9.11 -3.51
C LYS A 82 23.04 9.72 -4.90
N ILE A 83 21.99 9.77 -5.71
CA ILE A 83 22.06 10.36 -7.06
C ILE A 83 22.36 11.86 -6.96
N LYS A 84 21.74 12.58 -6.02
CA LYS A 84 22.01 14.02 -5.81
C LYS A 84 23.43 14.29 -5.34
N GLU A 85 24.05 13.41 -4.54
CA GLU A 85 25.43 13.57 -4.09
C GLU A 85 26.47 13.38 -5.21
N MET A 86 26.06 12.80 -6.34
CA MET A 86 26.91 12.57 -7.51
C MET A 86 26.77 13.66 -8.59
N GLU A 87 25.83 14.59 -8.42
CA GLU A 87 25.58 15.76 -9.29
C GLU A 87 26.27 17.02 -8.74
#